data_AF-A0A7R9Y9I7-F1
#
_entry.id   AF-A0A7R9Y9I7-F1
#
_cell.length_a   1.000
_cell.length_b   1.000
_cell.length_c   1.000
_cell.angle_alpha   90.00
_cell.angle_beta   90.00
_cell.angle_gamma   90.00
#
_symmetry.space_group_name_H-M   'P 1'
#
loop_
_entity.id
_entity.type
_entity.pdbx_description
1 polymer ?
#
loop_
_entity_poly.entity_id
_entity_poly.type
_entity_poly.pdbx_seq_one_letter_code
_entity_poly.pdbx_strand_id
1 'polypeptide(L)'
;VTLKDFRRLCILKGIYPRDPKKRPDRKSRHDKVYYHLKDVVFLQHEPLLQRFRDFKAFMKKVRRAAGRKETSEARRLWANRPDYSVSHLVRERYPRFVDAVADLDDALCLVHLYAALPGNRKVGGTKASKAVRKCARLVKEWQLWICQAGALRKVFVSVKGIYFQAEVEGTPVTWVQPHPYKQKLPGDVDFRVMGTFLEFYETFVRFVLFRLYSTMSLLYPPKIEAEALRSGVPLSQLTAGRASDPNPTFTGEEITGVKETPEAEEKAEDGSEEEEQARIKKEKKLLQKRMRKAKKALKDIAEREEQALEAAQADDEKQGAEEGDDDEGDEDNEDNEDNEDNEDNE
;
A
#
# COMPACT_ATOMS: atom_id res chain seq x y z
N VAL A 1 -9.86 -14.88 -17.00
CA VAL A 1 -9.51 -14.05 -15.81
C VAL A 1 -8.04 -14.24 -15.53
N THR A 2 -7.27 -13.22 -15.15
CA THR A 2 -5.85 -13.45 -14.82
C THR A 2 -5.72 -14.08 -13.43
N LEU A 3 -4.63 -14.81 -13.14
CA LEU A 3 -4.42 -15.41 -11.81
C LEU A 3 -4.47 -14.36 -10.68
N LYS A 4 -3.97 -13.15 -10.94
CA LYS A 4 -3.99 -12.03 -9.99
C LYS A 4 -5.42 -11.58 -9.68
N ASP A 5 -6.25 -11.46 -10.70
CA ASP A 5 -7.66 -11.07 -10.53
C ASP A 5 -8.48 -12.21 -9.89
N PHE A 6 -8.15 -13.46 -10.21
CA PHE A 6 -8.77 -14.62 -9.58
C PHE A 6 -8.48 -14.68 -8.08
N ARG A 7 -7.20 -14.55 -7.66
CA ARG A 7 -6.82 -14.50 -6.24
C ARG A 7 -7.52 -13.37 -5.51
N ARG A 8 -7.57 -12.17 -6.11
CA ARG A 8 -8.31 -11.03 -5.57
C ARG A 8 -9.78 -11.33 -5.37
N LEU A 9 -10.43 -11.93 -6.36
CA LEU A 9 -11.85 -12.26 -6.28
C LEU A 9 -12.12 -13.30 -5.19
N CYS A 10 -11.25 -14.30 -5.05
CA CYS A 10 -11.32 -15.29 -3.97
C CYS A 10 -11.24 -14.62 -2.60
N ILE A 11 -10.32 -13.66 -2.42
CA ILE A 11 -10.18 -12.90 -1.17
C ILE A 11 -11.46 -12.10 -0.87
N LEU A 12 -11.95 -11.35 -1.87
CA LEU A 12 -13.14 -10.51 -1.72
C LEU A 12 -14.40 -11.33 -1.39
N LYS A 13 -14.54 -12.54 -1.94
CA LYS A 13 -15.65 -13.44 -1.60
C LYS A 13 -15.43 -14.32 -0.39
N GLY A 14 -14.20 -14.45 0.11
CA GLY A 14 -13.88 -15.39 1.18
C GLY A 14 -13.91 -16.85 0.72
N ILE A 15 -13.45 -17.13 -0.50
CA ILE A 15 -13.25 -18.50 -0.98
C ILE A 15 -11.82 -18.91 -0.66
N TYR A 16 -11.70 -19.92 0.20
CA TYR A 16 -10.43 -20.42 0.67
C TYR A 16 -10.07 -21.74 -0.04
N PRO A 17 -8.76 -21.98 -0.28
CA PRO A 17 -8.31 -23.28 -0.75
C PRO A 17 -8.59 -24.34 0.31
N ARG A 18 -8.83 -25.58 -0.13
CA ARG A 18 -9.11 -26.71 0.76
C ARG A 18 -8.17 -27.87 0.46
N ASP A 19 -7.77 -28.59 1.50
CA ASP A 19 -6.99 -29.81 1.34
C ASP A 19 -7.94 -31.00 1.07
N PRO A 20 -7.88 -31.65 -0.11
CA PRO A 20 -8.76 -32.77 -0.40
C PRO A 20 -8.35 -34.01 0.39
N LYS A 21 -9.32 -34.65 1.07
CA LYS A 21 -9.11 -35.92 1.81
C LYS A 21 -8.46 -37.02 0.96
N LYS A 22 -8.77 -37.05 -0.33
CA LYS A 22 -8.11 -37.91 -1.33
C LYS A 22 -7.44 -37.00 -2.33
N ARG A 23 -6.10 -36.99 -2.38
CA ARG A 23 -5.35 -36.27 -3.40
C ARG A 23 -5.73 -36.86 -4.76
N PRO A 24 -6.48 -36.14 -5.61
CA PRO A 24 -6.96 -36.68 -6.88
C PRO A 24 -5.79 -37.02 -7.81
N ASP A 25 -4.68 -36.32 -7.63
CA ASP A 25 -3.51 -36.37 -8.48
C ASP A 25 -2.29 -36.89 -7.71
N ARG A 26 -2.31 -38.19 -7.40
CA ARG A 26 -1.24 -38.89 -6.65
C ARG A 26 0.10 -38.92 -7.41
N LYS A 27 0.10 -38.57 -8.70
CA LYS A 27 1.28 -38.59 -9.60
C LYS A 27 1.93 -37.22 -9.81
N SER A 28 1.32 -36.13 -9.34
CA SER A 28 1.91 -34.79 -9.48
C SER A 28 3.06 -34.60 -8.48
N ARG A 29 4.25 -34.29 -8.99
CA ARG A 29 5.45 -33.96 -8.20
C ARG A 29 5.38 -32.60 -7.51
N HIS A 30 4.44 -31.75 -7.91
CA HIS A 30 4.27 -30.40 -7.37
C HIS A 30 3.03 -30.29 -6.48
N ASP A 31 3.17 -29.54 -5.39
CA ASP A 31 2.07 -29.17 -4.50
C ASP A 31 1.08 -28.26 -5.24
N LYS A 32 -0.17 -28.73 -5.33
CA LYS A 32 -1.27 -28.02 -5.98
C LYS A 32 -2.22 -27.47 -4.92
N VAL A 33 -2.77 -26.30 -5.22
CA VAL A 33 -3.82 -25.66 -4.41
C VAL A 33 -5.17 -26.05 -4.99
N TYR A 34 -6.03 -26.66 -4.17
CA TYR A 34 -7.34 -27.13 -4.61
C TYR A 34 -8.46 -26.19 -4.12
N TYR A 35 -9.44 -25.96 -4.98
CA TYR A 35 -10.67 -25.22 -4.70
C TYR A 35 -11.87 -26.11 -5.00
N HIS A 36 -13.00 -25.91 -4.32
CA HIS A 36 -14.22 -26.60 -4.69
C HIS A 36 -14.79 -26.06 -6.00
N LEU A 37 -15.25 -26.97 -6.86
CA LEU A 37 -15.87 -26.60 -8.13
C LEU A 37 -17.11 -25.73 -7.93
N LYS A 38 -17.91 -26.00 -6.90
CA LYS A 38 -19.10 -25.20 -6.56
C LYS A 38 -18.75 -23.74 -6.28
N ASP A 39 -17.68 -23.50 -5.52
CA ASP A 39 -17.22 -22.15 -5.18
C ASP A 39 -16.69 -21.42 -6.43
N VAL A 40 -16.01 -22.12 -7.33
CA VAL A 40 -15.53 -21.55 -8.59
C VAL A 40 -16.68 -21.22 -9.55
N VAL A 41 -17.70 -22.08 -9.62
CA VAL A 41 -18.91 -21.79 -10.41
C VAL A 41 -19.65 -20.59 -9.83
N PHE A 42 -19.73 -20.48 -8.49
CA PHE A 42 -20.32 -19.32 -7.84
C PHE A 42 -19.60 -18.01 -8.21
N LEU A 43 -18.27 -18.01 -8.31
CA LEU A 43 -17.49 -16.85 -8.76
C LEU A 43 -17.80 -16.39 -10.19
N GLN A 44 -18.32 -17.26 -11.04
CA GLN A 44 -18.64 -16.91 -12.43
C GLN A 44 -19.77 -15.88 -12.52
N HIS A 45 -20.70 -15.90 -11.57
CA HIS A 45 -21.88 -15.02 -11.55
C HIS A 45 -21.64 -13.71 -10.79
N GLU A 46 -20.42 -13.48 -10.30
CA GLU A 46 -20.10 -12.30 -9.49
C GLU A 46 -20.01 -11.01 -10.34
N PRO A 47 -20.77 -9.94 -10.03
CA PRO A 47 -20.78 -8.71 -10.83
C PRO A 47 -19.43 -7.97 -10.89
N LEU A 48 -18.56 -8.16 -9.89
CA LEU A 48 -17.19 -7.60 -9.90
C LEU A 48 -16.36 -8.11 -11.08
N LEU A 49 -16.69 -9.29 -11.61
CA LEU A 49 -16.00 -9.86 -12.76
C LEU A 49 -16.16 -8.98 -13.99
N GLN A 50 -17.36 -8.44 -14.22
CA GLN A 50 -17.62 -7.52 -15.32
C GLN A 50 -16.84 -6.21 -15.12
N ARG A 51 -16.83 -5.67 -13.89
CA ARG A 51 -16.07 -4.46 -13.55
C ARG A 51 -14.56 -4.63 -13.80
N PHE A 52 -13.99 -5.79 -13.50
CA PHE A 52 -12.58 -6.07 -13.80
C PHE A 52 -12.31 -6.15 -15.31
N ARG A 53 -13.25 -6.67 -16.10
CA ARG A 53 -13.15 -6.67 -17.57
C ARG A 53 -13.21 -5.25 -18.12
N ASP A 54 -14.13 -4.42 -17.62
CA ASP A 54 -14.28 -3.02 -18.01
C ASP A 54 -13.01 -2.22 -17.67
N PHE A 55 -12.47 -2.42 -16.46
CA PHE A 55 -11.21 -1.80 -16.05
C PHE A 55 -10.04 -2.23 -16.93
N LYS A 56 -9.99 -3.50 -17.36
CA LYS A 56 -8.94 -3.99 -18.27
C LYS A 56 -9.07 -3.39 -19.67
N ALA A 57 -10.29 -3.28 -20.19
CA ALA A 57 -10.58 -2.62 -21.46
C ALA A 57 -10.18 -1.13 -21.41
N PHE A 58 -10.51 -0.46 -20.30
CA PHE A 58 -10.11 0.91 -20.01
C PHE A 58 -8.57 1.06 -19.98
N MET A 59 -7.87 0.20 -19.24
CA MET A 59 -6.40 0.22 -19.16
C MET A 59 -5.75 -0.02 -20.53
N LYS A 60 -6.38 -0.81 -21.41
CA LYS A 60 -5.92 -0.98 -22.80
C LYS A 60 -6.05 0.32 -23.60
N LYS A 61 -7.13 1.09 -23.42
CA LYS A 61 -7.31 2.41 -24.05
C LYS A 61 -6.26 3.42 -23.55
N VAL A 62 -6.06 3.51 -22.24
CA VAL A 62 -5.03 4.37 -21.64
C VAL A 62 -3.64 4.00 -22.14
N ARG A 63 -3.30 2.71 -22.20
CA ARG A 63 -2.00 2.26 -22.70
C ARG A 63 -1.79 2.58 -24.19
N ARG A 64 -2.84 2.50 -25.02
CA ARG A 64 -2.76 2.88 -26.43
C ARG A 64 -2.49 4.38 -26.59
N ALA A 65 -3.22 5.23 -25.88
CA ALA A 65 -3.00 6.68 -25.89
C ALA A 65 -1.58 7.04 -25.39
N ALA A 66 -1.15 6.41 -24.30
CA ALA A 66 0.21 6.59 -23.77
C ALA A 66 1.29 6.11 -24.76
N GLY A 67 1.07 4.99 -25.45
CA GLY A 67 1.99 4.47 -26.48
C GLY A 67 2.10 5.38 -27.70
N ARG A 68 1.04 6.14 -28.03
CA ARG A 68 1.06 7.19 -29.07
C ARG A 68 1.70 8.50 -28.61
N LYS A 69 2.21 8.56 -27.37
CA LYS A 69 2.74 9.78 -26.72
C LYS A 69 1.71 10.90 -26.53
N GLU A 70 0.42 10.59 -26.64
CA GLU A 70 -0.68 11.53 -26.36
C GLU A 70 -0.93 11.62 -24.84
N THR A 71 -0.08 12.39 -24.14
CA THR A 71 -0.10 12.46 -22.67
C THR A 71 -1.34 13.15 -22.09
N SER A 72 -1.90 14.14 -22.79
CA SER A 72 -3.11 14.87 -22.40
C SER A 72 -4.35 13.95 -22.43
N GLU A 73 -4.53 13.22 -23.53
CA GLU A 73 -5.60 12.23 -23.70
C GLU A 73 -5.50 11.10 -22.67
N ALA A 74 -4.28 10.60 -22.42
CA ALA A 74 -4.06 9.60 -21.38
C ALA A 74 -4.45 10.11 -19.98
N ARG A 75 -4.16 11.38 -19.64
CA ARG A 75 -4.59 12.00 -18.38
C ARG A 75 -6.10 12.17 -18.29
N ARG A 76 -6.75 12.62 -19.37
CA ARG A 76 -8.21 12.77 -19.45
C ARG A 76 -8.92 11.43 -19.26
N LEU A 77 -8.46 10.40 -19.96
CA LEU A 77 -8.96 9.04 -19.78
C LEU A 77 -8.74 8.58 -18.33
N TRP A 78 -7.56 8.80 -17.75
CA TRP A 78 -7.26 8.42 -16.37
C TRP A 78 -8.16 9.09 -15.31
N ALA A 79 -8.62 10.31 -15.57
CA ALA A 79 -9.59 11.00 -14.71
C ALA A 79 -10.93 10.24 -14.67
N ASN A 80 -11.37 9.74 -15.83
CA ASN A 80 -12.60 8.96 -15.98
C ASN A 80 -12.41 7.46 -15.71
N ARG A 81 -11.52 7.10 -14.78
CA ARG A 81 -11.30 5.70 -14.43
C ARG A 81 -12.57 5.10 -13.82
N PRO A 82 -13.01 3.90 -14.26
CA PRO A 82 -14.12 3.22 -13.62
C PRO A 82 -13.68 2.75 -12.23
N ASP A 83 -14.41 3.18 -11.21
CA ASP A 83 -14.27 2.67 -9.85
C ASP A 83 -15.32 1.58 -9.60
N TYR A 84 -15.04 0.67 -8.66
CA TYR A 84 -16.02 -0.32 -8.22
C TYR A 84 -16.15 -0.25 -6.70
N SER A 85 -17.35 -0.54 -6.22
CA SER A 85 -17.61 -0.67 -4.79
C SER A 85 -17.67 -2.16 -4.41
N VAL A 86 -17.25 -2.45 -3.17
CA VAL A 86 -17.35 -3.79 -2.56
C VAL A 86 -18.51 -3.86 -1.56
N SER A 87 -19.42 -2.88 -1.60
CA SER A 87 -20.52 -2.74 -0.63
C SER A 87 -21.53 -3.89 -0.68
N HIS A 88 -21.80 -4.43 -1.86
CA HIS A 88 -22.73 -5.58 -2.00
C HIS A 88 -22.14 -6.84 -1.36
N LEU A 89 -20.83 -7.04 -1.43
CA LEU A 89 -20.15 -8.16 -0.79
C LEU A 89 -20.34 -8.17 0.72
N VAL A 90 -20.23 -7.01 1.36
CA VAL A 90 -20.40 -6.87 2.81
C VAL A 90 -21.83 -7.26 3.21
N ARG A 91 -22.83 -6.80 2.45
CA ARG A 91 -24.25 -7.11 2.70
C ARG A 91 -24.60 -8.58 2.49
N GLU A 92 -23.98 -9.23 1.50
CA GLU A 92 -24.19 -10.65 1.23
C GLU A 92 -23.50 -11.53 2.29
N ARG A 93 -22.32 -11.12 2.77
CA ARG A 93 -21.55 -11.88 3.77
C ARG A 93 -22.13 -11.75 5.19
N TYR A 94 -22.63 -10.57 5.53
CA TYR A 94 -23.17 -10.27 6.86
C TYR A 94 -24.63 -9.81 6.77
N PRO A 95 -25.59 -10.74 6.64
CA PRO A 95 -27.01 -10.38 6.60
C PRO A 95 -27.52 -9.86 7.95
N ARG A 96 -26.93 -10.31 9.07
CA ARG A 96 -27.26 -9.85 10.43
C ARG A 96 -26.12 -9.01 10.98
N PHE A 97 -26.47 -7.98 11.75
CA PHE A 97 -25.48 -7.09 12.33
C PHE A 97 -24.61 -7.77 13.40
N VAL A 98 -25.17 -8.68 14.19
CA VAL A 98 -24.42 -9.43 15.22
C VAL A 98 -23.28 -10.25 14.59
N ASP A 99 -23.52 -10.86 13.43
CA ASP A 99 -22.49 -11.61 12.70
C ASP A 99 -21.37 -10.69 12.20
N ALA A 100 -21.70 -9.44 11.83
CA ALA A 100 -20.71 -8.43 11.46
C ALA A 100 -19.87 -7.98 12.67
N VAL A 101 -20.48 -7.85 13.85
CA VAL A 101 -19.74 -7.46 15.06
C VAL A 101 -18.80 -8.58 15.51
N ALA A 102 -19.21 -9.84 15.39
CA ALA A 102 -18.37 -10.99 15.75
C ALA A 102 -17.09 -11.11 14.90
N ASP A 103 -17.16 -10.76 13.61
CA ASP A 103 -16.02 -10.78 12.68
C ASP A 103 -15.22 -9.45 12.66
N LEU A 104 -15.55 -8.49 13.53
CA LEU A 104 -14.95 -7.15 13.53
C LEU A 104 -13.49 -7.15 13.99
N ASP A 105 -13.09 -8.12 14.84
CA ASP A 105 -11.76 -8.25 15.46
C ASP A 105 -10.62 -8.21 14.42
N ASP A 106 -10.70 -9.06 13.40
CA ASP A 106 -9.69 -9.16 12.34
C ASP A 106 -9.58 -7.87 11.52
N ALA A 107 -10.74 -7.26 11.22
CA ALA A 107 -10.80 -6.03 10.46
C ALA A 107 -10.17 -4.86 11.22
N LEU A 108 -10.45 -4.75 12.53
CA LEU A 108 -9.85 -3.75 13.40
C LEU A 108 -8.35 -3.93 13.52
N CYS A 109 -7.88 -5.17 13.72
CA CYS A 109 -6.43 -5.45 13.80
C CYS A 109 -5.70 -4.99 12.53
N LEU A 110 -6.25 -5.28 11.34
CA LEU A 110 -5.62 -4.89 10.09
C LEU A 110 -5.64 -3.36 9.88
N VAL A 111 -6.75 -2.70 10.20
CA VAL A 111 -6.90 -1.25 10.08
C VAL A 111 -5.94 -0.51 11.02
N HIS A 112 -5.78 -0.97 12.26
CA HIS A 112 -4.81 -0.41 13.22
C HIS A 112 -3.36 -0.65 12.77
N LEU A 113 -3.05 -1.83 12.21
CA LEU A 113 -1.74 -2.11 11.64
C LEU A 113 -1.43 -1.11 10.51
N TYR A 114 -2.31 -0.97 9.53
CA TYR A 114 -2.09 -0.06 8.40
C TYR A 114 -2.04 1.41 8.81
N ALA A 115 -2.72 1.81 9.89
CA ALA A 115 -2.62 3.16 10.44
C ALA A 115 -1.22 3.45 11.04
N ALA A 116 -0.54 2.44 11.57
CA ALA A 116 0.82 2.56 12.13
C ALA A 116 1.93 2.42 11.08
N LEU A 117 1.62 1.90 9.88
CA LEU A 117 2.62 1.74 8.83
C LEU A 117 3.06 3.08 8.24
N PRO A 118 4.36 3.28 7.96
CA PRO A 118 4.81 4.43 7.20
C PRO A 118 4.24 4.33 5.77
N GLY A 119 3.80 5.47 5.21
CA GLY A 119 3.28 5.58 3.84
C GLY A 119 4.37 5.39 2.75
N ASN A 120 5.16 4.33 2.86
CA ASN A 120 6.35 4.09 2.05
C ASN A 120 6.01 3.67 0.61
N ARG A 121 6.81 4.18 -0.32
CA ARG A 121 6.69 3.98 -1.78
C ARG A 121 6.74 2.51 -2.22
N LYS A 122 7.38 1.63 -1.43
CA LYS A 122 7.55 0.20 -1.70
C LYS A 122 6.25 -0.62 -1.53
N VAL A 123 5.29 -0.13 -0.75
CA VAL A 123 3.96 -0.77 -0.54
C VAL A 123 2.98 -0.31 -1.63
N GLY A 124 3.38 -0.28 -2.90
CA GLY A 124 2.46 0.04 -4.02
C GLY A 124 2.15 1.52 -4.25
N GLY A 125 3.09 2.43 -3.95
CA GLY A 125 3.03 3.84 -4.35
C GLY A 125 1.89 4.68 -3.73
N THR A 126 1.43 5.71 -4.46
CA THR A 126 0.43 6.73 -4.03
C THR A 126 -0.89 6.14 -3.50
N LYS A 127 -1.22 4.89 -3.85
CA LYS A 127 -2.44 4.20 -3.37
C LYS A 127 -2.34 3.78 -1.91
N ALA A 128 -1.16 3.36 -1.44
CA ALA A 128 -0.97 3.01 -0.03
C ALA A 128 -1.03 4.25 0.88
N SER A 129 -0.49 5.39 0.45
CA SER A 129 -0.63 6.65 1.22
C SER A 129 -2.10 7.07 1.41
N LYS A 130 -2.96 6.83 0.41
CA LYS A 130 -4.40 7.07 0.54
C LYS A 130 -5.05 6.06 1.48
N ALA A 131 -4.74 4.78 1.34
CA ALA A 131 -5.25 3.73 2.22
C ALA A 131 -4.88 3.96 3.69
N VAL A 132 -3.60 4.29 3.97
CA VAL A 132 -3.11 4.60 5.33
C VAL A 132 -3.88 5.77 5.94
N ARG A 133 -4.09 6.86 5.20
CA ARG A 133 -4.88 8.01 5.68
C ARG A 133 -6.32 7.65 6.00
N LYS A 134 -6.96 6.84 5.16
CA LYS A 134 -8.32 6.36 5.42
C LYS A 134 -8.38 5.45 6.65
N CYS A 135 -7.42 4.54 6.80
CA CYS A 135 -7.32 3.67 7.97
C CYS A 135 -7.12 4.48 9.25
N ALA A 136 -6.22 5.46 9.24
CA ALA A 136 -6.01 6.36 10.37
C ALA A 136 -7.28 7.15 10.74
N ARG A 137 -8.09 7.53 9.75
CA ARG A 137 -9.41 8.14 9.99
C ARG A 137 -10.38 7.14 10.63
N LEU A 138 -10.51 5.94 10.08
CA LEU A 138 -11.36 4.88 10.62
C LEU A 138 -10.97 4.47 12.05
N VAL A 139 -9.68 4.40 12.38
CA VAL A 139 -9.20 4.16 13.75
C VAL A 139 -9.69 5.25 14.70
N LYS A 140 -9.60 6.52 14.29
CA LYS A 140 -10.07 7.64 15.12
C LYS A 140 -11.59 7.64 15.28
N GLU A 141 -12.33 7.36 14.21
CA GLU A 141 -13.79 7.18 14.25
C GLU A 141 -14.17 6.04 15.23
N TRP A 142 -13.47 4.90 15.17
CA TRP A 142 -13.68 3.78 16.07
C TRP A 142 -13.38 4.12 17.54
N GLN A 143 -12.23 4.75 17.80
CA GLN A 143 -11.86 5.16 19.15
C GLN A 143 -12.85 6.18 19.71
N LEU A 144 -13.30 7.14 18.89
CA LEU A 144 -14.29 8.14 19.29
C LEU A 144 -15.61 7.47 19.71
N TRP A 145 -16.06 6.50 18.92
CA TRP A 145 -17.24 5.72 19.25
C TRP A 145 -17.08 4.98 20.59
N ILE A 146 -15.94 4.30 20.83
CA ILE A 146 -15.68 3.61 22.10
C ILE A 146 -15.71 4.58 23.29
N CYS A 147 -15.06 5.74 23.16
CA CYS A 147 -15.03 6.76 24.20
C CYS A 147 -16.43 7.26 24.53
N GLN A 148 -17.25 7.51 23.51
CA GLN A 148 -18.63 7.98 23.70
C GLN A 148 -19.55 6.90 24.27
N ALA A 149 -19.34 5.65 23.87
CA ALA A 149 -20.12 4.50 24.31
C ALA A 149 -19.79 4.03 25.74
N GLY A 150 -18.56 4.31 26.22
CA GLY A 150 -18.06 3.70 27.45
C GLY A 150 -17.96 2.16 27.36
N ALA A 151 -17.64 1.65 26.16
CA ALA A 151 -17.72 0.22 25.84
C ALA A 151 -16.46 -0.59 26.22
N LEU A 152 -15.37 0.07 26.60
CA LEU A 152 -14.11 -0.60 26.90
C LEU A 152 -14.21 -1.39 28.22
N ARG A 153 -13.73 -2.65 28.21
CA ARG A 153 -13.81 -3.57 29.38
C ARG A 153 -12.45 -3.98 29.90
N LYS A 154 -11.55 -4.42 29.00
CA LYS A 154 -10.22 -4.91 29.39
C LYS A 154 -9.16 -4.29 28.50
N VAL A 155 -8.00 -4.03 29.09
CA VAL A 155 -6.81 -3.53 28.39
C VAL A 155 -5.61 -4.33 28.87
N PHE A 156 -4.80 -4.81 27.94
CA PHE A 156 -3.57 -5.53 28.25
C PHE A 156 -2.42 -5.02 27.39
N VAL A 157 -1.34 -4.58 28.03
CA VAL A 157 -0.15 -4.07 27.34
C VAL A 157 0.86 -5.22 27.20
N SER A 158 1.30 -5.47 25.97
CA SER A 158 2.28 -6.50 25.64
C SER A 158 3.45 -5.92 24.85
N VAL A 159 4.48 -6.72 24.63
CA VAL A 159 5.61 -6.40 23.75
C VAL A 159 5.15 -6.16 22.30
N LYS A 160 4.14 -6.91 21.83
CA LYS A 160 3.62 -6.76 20.45
C LYS A 160 2.82 -5.47 20.23
N GLY A 161 2.16 -4.97 21.28
CA GLY A 161 1.19 -3.88 21.18
C GLY A 161 0.24 -3.89 22.38
N ILE A 162 -0.80 -3.07 22.27
CA ILE A 162 -1.85 -2.90 23.27
C ILE A 162 -3.08 -3.67 22.80
N TYR A 163 -3.52 -4.61 23.60
CA TYR A 163 -4.75 -5.37 23.40
C TYR A 163 -5.90 -4.63 24.07
N PHE A 164 -6.96 -4.41 23.33
CA PHE A 164 -8.20 -3.82 23.83
C PHE A 164 -9.34 -4.83 23.68
N GLN A 165 -10.21 -4.86 24.68
CA GLN A 165 -11.47 -5.59 24.63
C GLN A 165 -12.60 -4.62 24.92
N ALA A 166 -13.51 -4.45 23.97
CA ALA A 166 -14.73 -3.66 24.12
C ALA A 166 -15.98 -4.54 23.96
N GLU A 167 -17.06 -4.17 24.63
CA GLU A 167 -18.34 -4.85 24.53
C GLU A 167 -19.26 -4.07 23.58
N VAL A 168 -19.59 -4.66 22.44
CA VAL A 168 -20.41 -4.05 21.39
C VAL A 168 -21.67 -4.87 21.22
N GLU A 169 -22.84 -4.29 21.53
CA GLU A 169 -24.14 -4.98 21.48
C GLU A 169 -24.14 -6.37 22.15
N GLY A 170 -23.43 -6.51 23.28
CA GLY A 170 -23.31 -7.76 24.04
C GLY A 170 -22.29 -8.77 23.51
N THR A 171 -21.59 -8.47 22.40
CA THR A 171 -20.48 -9.28 21.88
C THR A 171 -19.14 -8.65 22.27
N PRO A 172 -18.22 -9.38 22.91
CA PRO A 172 -16.89 -8.88 23.19
C PRO A 172 -16.05 -8.87 21.90
N VAL A 173 -15.55 -7.69 21.54
CA VAL A 173 -14.67 -7.44 20.39
C VAL A 173 -13.26 -7.22 20.92
N THR A 174 -12.28 -7.97 20.41
CA THR A 174 -10.87 -7.87 20.78
C THR A 174 -9.99 -7.46 19.61
N TRP A 175 -9.16 -6.44 19.80
CA TRP A 175 -8.21 -6.03 18.77
C TRP A 175 -6.87 -5.60 19.35
N VAL A 176 -5.86 -5.62 18.49
CA VAL A 176 -4.49 -5.25 18.83
C VAL A 176 -4.13 -3.95 18.14
N GLN A 177 -3.73 -2.95 18.93
CA GLN A 177 -3.10 -1.74 18.42
C GLN A 177 -1.57 -1.89 18.54
N PRO A 178 -0.82 -1.84 17.44
CA PRO A 178 0.64 -1.86 17.52
C PRO A 178 1.16 -0.58 18.19
N HIS A 179 2.31 -0.70 18.87
CA HIS A 179 3.01 0.47 19.39
C HIS A 179 3.41 1.40 18.24
N PRO A 180 3.35 2.74 18.42
CA PRO A 180 3.62 3.73 17.38
C PRO A 180 5.13 3.88 17.11
N TYR A 181 5.79 2.77 16.77
CA TYR A 181 7.20 2.73 16.40
C TYR A 181 7.37 2.76 14.88
N LYS A 182 8.53 3.23 14.42
CA LYS A 182 8.90 3.15 13.01
C LYS A 182 9.22 1.70 12.66
N GLN A 183 8.28 1.03 12.00
CA GLN A 183 8.44 -0.36 11.58
C GLN A 183 9.28 -0.46 10.30
N LYS A 184 10.21 -1.43 10.27
CA LYS A 184 10.87 -1.86 9.03
C LYS A 184 9.95 -2.88 8.35
N LEU A 185 9.61 -2.65 7.08
CA LEU A 185 8.73 -3.52 6.31
C LEU A 185 9.54 -4.71 5.78
N PRO A 186 9.21 -5.96 6.17
CA PRO A 186 9.87 -7.15 5.62
C PRO A 186 9.50 -7.32 4.14
N GLY A 187 10.45 -7.82 3.35
CA GLY A 187 10.26 -8.09 1.91
C GLY A 187 9.42 -9.34 1.63
N ASP A 188 9.33 -10.25 2.60
CA ASP A 188 8.66 -11.55 2.44
C ASP A 188 7.13 -11.46 2.45
N VAL A 189 6.58 -10.31 2.85
CA VAL A 189 5.14 -10.10 2.96
C VAL A 189 4.57 -9.53 1.67
N ASP A 190 3.59 -10.22 1.09
CA ASP A 190 2.86 -9.73 -0.08
C ASP A 190 1.81 -8.67 0.31
N PHE A 191 2.23 -7.40 0.29
CA PHE A 191 1.35 -6.27 0.56
C PHE A 191 0.24 -6.08 -0.47
N ARG A 192 0.32 -6.69 -1.67
CA ARG A 192 -0.74 -6.60 -2.67
C ARG A 192 -1.95 -7.43 -2.24
N VAL A 193 -1.70 -8.62 -1.69
CA VAL A 193 -2.73 -9.47 -1.10
C VAL A 193 -3.33 -8.77 0.13
N MET A 194 -2.49 -8.26 1.03
CA MET A 194 -2.94 -7.52 2.21
C MET A 194 -3.78 -6.28 1.84
N GLY A 195 -3.41 -5.56 0.78
CA GLY A 195 -4.17 -4.43 0.27
C GLY A 195 -5.57 -4.80 -0.24
N THR A 196 -5.76 -6.00 -0.77
CA THR A 196 -7.10 -6.48 -1.16
C THR A 196 -7.99 -6.84 0.03
N PHE A 197 -7.41 -7.37 1.11
CA PHE A 197 -8.12 -7.54 2.38
C PHE A 197 -8.50 -6.19 2.99
N LEU A 198 -7.56 -5.25 2.99
CA LEU A 198 -7.78 -3.91 3.54
C LEU A 198 -8.91 -3.18 2.83
N GLU A 199 -9.02 -3.30 1.51
CA GLU A 199 -10.10 -2.70 0.74
C GLU A 199 -11.49 -3.19 1.17
N PHE A 200 -11.61 -4.50 1.44
CA PHE A 200 -12.84 -5.09 1.97
C PHE A 200 -13.10 -4.63 3.40
N TYR A 201 -12.09 -4.71 4.28
CA TYR A 201 -12.21 -4.31 5.68
C TYR A 201 -12.47 -2.80 5.88
N GLU A 202 -11.94 -1.93 5.02
CA GLU A 202 -12.26 -0.49 5.02
C GLU A 202 -13.77 -0.28 4.84
N THR A 203 -14.36 -0.96 3.86
CA THR A 203 -15.79 -0.84 3.57
C THR A 203 -16.62 -1.49 4.67
N PHE A 204 -16.20 -2.65 5.18
CA PHE A 204 -16.86 -3.37 6.26
C PHE A 204 -16.91 -2.56 7.57
N VAL A 205 -15.77 -2.06 8.05
CA VAL A 205 -15.70 -1.21 9.26
C VAL A 205 -16.55 0.04 9.08
N ARG A 206 -16.55 0.66 7.90
CA ARG A 206 -17.42 1.81 7.59
C ARG A 206 -18.90 1.49 7.72
N PHE A 207 -19.35 0.31 7.27
CA PHE A 207 -20.74 -0.13 7.44
C PHE A 207 -21.10 -0.35 8.91
N VAL A 208 -20.20 -0.97 9.67
CA VAL A 208 -20.41 -1.21 11.10
C VAL A 208 -20.47 0.11 11.87
N LEU A 209 -19.50 1.00 11.66
CA LEU A 209 -19.49 2.34 12.25
C LEU A 209 -20.74 3.13 11.91
N PHE A 210 -21.17 3.14 10.64
CA PHE A 210 -22.41 3.83 10.24
C PHE A 210 -23.62 3.37 11.07
N ARG A 211 -23.76 2.06 11.28
CA ARG A 211 -24.84 1.50 12.11
C ARG A 211 -24.68 1.86 13.58
N LEU A 212 -23.48 1.74 14.14
CA LEU A 212 -23.18 2.05 15.54
C LEU A 212 -23.42 3.53 15.89
N TYR A 213 -23.02 4.44 15.01
CA TYR A 213 -23.29 5.88 15.15
C TYR A 213 -24.79 6.18 15.02
N SER A 214 -25.48 5.50 14.11
CA SER A 214 -26.94 5.62 13.97
C SER A 214 -27.68 5.18 15.25
N THR A 215 -27.23 4.11 15.90
CA THR A 215 -27.80 3.65 17.19
C THR A 215 -27.63 4.69 18.31
N MET A 216 -26.59 5.53 18.24
CA MET A 216 -26.33 6.62 19.20
C MET A 216 -26.89 7.98 18.76
N SER A 217 -27.64 8.03 17.65
CA SER A 217 -28.15 9.28 17.06
C SER A 217 -27.06 10.32 16.75
N LEU A 218 -25.87 9.86 16.37
CA LEU A 218 -24.74 10.69 15.96
C LEU A 218 -24.62 10.72 14.44
N LEU A 219 -24.19 11.85 13.89
CA LEU A 219 -23.98 11.97 12.45
C LEU A 219 -22.73 11.17 12.01
N TYR A 220 -22.87 10.37 10.96
CA TYR A 220 -21.75 9.67 10.31
C TYR A 220 -21.59 10.15 8.86
N PRO A 221 -20.37 10.47 8.38
CA PRO A 221 -19.10 10.49 9.11
C PRO A 221 -19.01 11.63 10.13
N PRO A 222 -18.34 11.45 11.28
CA PRO A 222 -18.12 12.56 12.21
C PRO A 222 -17.25 13.63 11.54
N LYS A 223 -17.67 14.89 11.66
CA LYS A 223 -16.87 16.04 11.23
C LYS A 223 -15.69 16.20 12.18
N ILE A 224 -14.63 15.45 11.94
CA ILE A 224 -13.35 15.68 12.59
C ILE A 224 -12.75 16.91 11.92
N GLU A 225 -12.76 18.05 12.60
CA GLU A 225 -12.12 19.25 12.05
C GLU A 225 -10.65 18.95 11.72
N ALA A 226 -10.25 19.25 10.48
CA ALA A 226 -8.90 18.97 10.00
C ALA A 226 -7.83 19.75 10.79
N GLU A 227 -8.22 20.85 11.45
CA GLU A 227 -7.38 21.61 12.37
C GLU A 227 -7.14 20.87 13.69
N ALA A 228 -8.19 20.34 14.33
CA ALA A 228 -8.08 19.49 15.51
C ALA A 228 -7.23 18.23 15.25
N LEU A 229 -7.30 17.69 14.02
CA LEU A 229 -6.47 16.56 13.60
C LEU A 229 -4.98 16.90 13.48
N ARG A 230 -4.64 18.15 13.11
CA ARG A 230 -3.27 18.64 12.93
C ARG A 230 -2.64 19.10 14.24
N SER A 231 -3.44 19.64 15.16
CA SER A 231 -2.98 20.15 16.45
C SER A 231 -2.77 19.07 17.52
N GLY A 232 -3.03 17.79 17.21
CA GLY A 232 -2.81 16.69 18.15
C GLY A 232 -3.76 16.71 19.35
N VAL A 233 -4.91 17.36 19.19
CA VAL A 233 -5.93 17.50 20.23
C VAL A 233 -6.38 16.11 20.71
N PRO A 234 -6.49 15.88 22.02
CA PRO A 234 -6.94 14.60 22.57
C PRO A 234 -8.34 14.26 22.06
N LEU A 235 -8.56 12.97 21.81
CA LEU A 235 -9.80 12.40 21.28
C LEU A 235 -11.05 12.85 22.05
N SER A 236 -10.90 13.15 23.35
CA SER A 236 -11.96 13.63 24.24
C SER A 236 -12.56 14.99 23.86
N GLN A 237 -11.85 15.80 23.05
CA GLN A 237 -12.35 17.10 22.59
C GLN A 237 -13.01 17.02 21.20
N LEU A 238 -12.92 15.87 20.52
CA LEU A 238 -13.66 15.67 19.27
C LEU A 238 -15.11 15.33 19.60
N THR A 239 -16.01 16.31 19.48
CA THR A 239 -17.44 16.06 19.57
C THR A 239 -17.95 15.56 18.22
N ALA A 240 -18.52 14.35 18.19
CA ALA A 240 -19.38 13.97 17.09
C ALA A 240 -20.65 14.83 17.19
N GLY A 241 -20.92 15.67 16.19
CA GLY A 241 -22.15 16.46 16.12
C GLY A 241 -23.38 15.56 16.32
N ARG A 242 -24.30 15.98 17.18
CA ARG A 242 -25.52 15.22 17.45
C ARG A 242 -26.51 15.50 16.33
N ALA A 243 -27.28 14.50 15.94
CA ALA A 243 -28.29 14.67 14.88
C ALA A 243 -29.40 15.68 15.25
N SER A 244 -29.48 16.13 16.51
CA SER A 244 -30.41 17.14 17.01
C SER A 244 -29.98 18.59 16.74
N ASP A 245 -28.77 18.83 16.24
CA ASP A 245 -28.32 20.19 15.95
C ASP A 245 -29.09 20.74 14.73
N PRO A 246 -29.65 21.97 14.77
CA PRO A 246 -30.60 22.50 13.78
C PRO A 246 -30.00 22.81 12.39
N ASN A 247 -28.80 22.32 12.10
CA ASN A 247 -28.21 22.38 10.77
C ASN A 247 -27.76 21.00 10.29
N PRO A 248 -28.69 20.11 9.88
CA PRO A 248 -28.35 18.90 9.16
C PRO A 248 -28.08 19.28 7.70
N THR A 249 -26.95 19.95 7.43
CA THR A 249 -26.48 20.08 6.04
C THR A 249 -26.04 18.70 5.57
N PHE A 250 -26.99 17.98 4.97
CA PHE A 250 -26.76 16.85 4.09
C PHE A 250 -26.20 17.39 2.77
N THR A 251 -24.88 17.54 2.67
CA THR A 251 -24.20 17.68 1.37
C THR A 251 -23.61 16.33 1.00
N GLY A 252 -24.49 15.45 0.51
CA GLY A 252 -24.09 14.27 -0.24
C GLY A 252 -23.62 14.67 -1.64
N GLU A 253 -22.52 15.42 -1.76
CA GLU A 253 -21.91 15.69 -3.06
C GLU A 253 -20.47 16.20 -2.95
N GLU A 254 -19.55 15.38 -2.43
CA GLU A 254 -18.11 15.54 -2.75
C GLU A 254 -17.44 14.18 -2.90
N ILE A 255 -17.86 13.44 -3.93
CA ILE A 255 -16.98 12.47 -4.58
C ILE A 255 -17.09 12.70 -6.09
N THR A 256 -15.95 13.05 -6.69
CA THR A 256 -15.65 13.28 -8.12
C THR A 256 -15.84 14.70 -8.66
N GLY A 257 -14.77 15.51 -8.53
CA GLY A 257 -14.65 16.78 -9.22
C GLY A 257 -13.31 17.46 -8.97
N VAL A 258 -12.19 16.87 -9.41
CA VAL A 258 -10.95 17.64 -9.56
C VAL A 258 -11.12 18.48 -10.82
N LYS A 259 -11.44 19.77 -10.65
CA LYS A 259 -11.15 20.82 -11.62
C LYS A 259 -10.17 21.79 -10.99
N GLU A 260 -9.05 21.96 -11.66
CA GLU A 260 -7.99 22.90 -11.34
C GLU A 260 -8.41 24.34 -11.73
N THR A 261 -8.07 25.28 -10.85
CA THR A 261 -7.81 26.74 -11.03
C THR A 261 -8.98 27.70 -11.32
N PRO A 262 -8.90 29.02 -10.96
CA PRO A 262 -7.74 29.83 -10.54
C PRO A 262 -7.93 30.69 -9.25
N GLU A 263 -6.91 31.52 -8.98
CA GLU A 263 -6.67 32.53 -7.95
C GLU A 263 -7.82 33.46 -7.53
N ALA A 264 -7.69 34.00 -6.30
CA ALA A 264 -8.23 35.23 -5.67
C ALA A 264 -8.71 34.89 -4.24
N GLU A 265 -8.32 35.50 -3.13
CA GLU A 265 -7.56 36.71 -2.77
C GLU A 265 -7.10 36.49 -1.32
N GLU A 266 -5.80 36.54 -1.04
CA GLU A 266 -5.29 36.77 0.32
C GLU A 266 -5.23 38.28 0.54
N LYS A 267 -5.92 38.75 1.58
CA LYS A 267 -5.88 40.14 2.03
C LYS A 267 -4.47 40.47 2.51
N ALA A 268 -3.97 41.61 2.01
CA ALA A 268 -2.72 42.23 2.37
C ALA A 268 -2.59 42.50 3.89
N GLU A 269 -1.49 42.03 4.47
CA GLU A 269 -0.80 42.70 5.58
C GLU A 269 0.49 43.30 5.03
N ASP A 270 0.59 44.63 5.15
CA ASP A 270 1.68 45.48 4.71
C ASP A 270 2.93 45.22 5.56
N GLY A 271 3.84 44.39 5.02
CA GLY A 271 5.20 44.19 5.50
C GLY A 271 6.15 44.40 4.32
N SER A 272 7.03 45.39 4.46
CA SER A 272 7.83 46.00 3.38
C SER A 272 8.44 45.01 2.37
N GLU A 273 8.19 45.29 1.08
CA GLU A 273 8.70 44.52 -0.07
C GLU A 273 10.23 44.33 -0.07
N GLU A 274 10.97 45.18 0.65
CA GLU A 274 12.42 45.04 0.85
C GLU A 274 12.81 43.83 1.71
N GLU A 275 12.01 43.45 2.71
CA GLU A 275 12.31 42.29 3.57
C GLU A 275 12.08 40.96 2.86
N GLU A 276 11.02 40.87 2.06
CA GLU A 276 10.70 39.71 1.21
C GLU A 276 11.81 39.50 0.16
N GLN A 277 12.22 40.59 -0.51
CA GLN A 277 13.31 40.55 -1.50
C GLN A 277 14.68 40.20 -0.85
N ALA A 278 14.94 40.67 0.37
CA ALA A 278 16.15 40.33 1.11
C ALA A 278 16.19 38.84 1.53
N ARG A 279 15.05 38.26 1.92
CA ARG A 279 14.91 36.83 2.23
C ARG A 279 15.15 35.96 1.00
N ILE A 280 14.54 36.30 -0.13
CA ILE A 280 14.70 35.58 -1.40
C ILE A 280 16.16 35.65 -1.89
N LYS A 281 16.83 36.81 -1.74
CA LYS A 281 18.24 36.98 -2.13
C LYS A 281 19.18 36.16 -1.23
N LYS A 282 18.92 36.09 0.07
CA LYS A 282 19.68 35.25 1.02
C LYS A 282 19.51 33.76 0.69
N GLU A 283 18.29 33.33 0.36
CA GLU A 283 18.00 31.93 0.02
C GLU A 283 18.66 31.51 -1.30
N LYS A 284 18.59 32.34 -2.34
CA LYS A 284 19.32 32.10 -3.61
C LYS A 284 20.83 32.00 -3.40
N LYS A 285 21.42 32.86 -2.56
CA LYS A 285 22.86 32.82 -2.25
C LYS A 285 23.26 31.55 -1.49
N LEU A 286 22.41 31.08 -0.58
CA LEU A 286 22.60 29.83 0.15
C LEU A 286 22.51 28.62 -0.77
N LEU A 287 21.53 28.60 -1.68
CA LEU A 287 21.35 27.56 -2.68
C LEU A 287 22.55 27.49 -3.64
N GLN A 288 23.05 28.64 -4.09
CA GLN A 288 24.23 28.73 -4.96
C GLN A 288 25.50 28.23 -4.26
N LYS A 289 25.66 28.52 -2.95
CA LYS A 289 26.77 27.99 -2.14
C LYS A 289 26.66 26.47 -1.96
N ARG A 290 25.44 25.94 -1.77
CA ARG A 290 25.18 24.49 -1.73
C ARG A 290 25.47 23.80 -3.06
N MET A 291 25.08 24.41 -4.18
CA MET A 291 25.38 23.90 -5.53
C MET A 291 26.88 23.88 -5.82
N ARG A 292 27.62 24.92 -5.40
CA ARG A 292 29.09 24.95 -5.55
C ARG A 292 29.78 23.90 -4.68
N LYS A 293 29.29 23.65 -3.47
CA LYS A 293 29.79 22.58 -2.59
C LYS A 293 29.50 21.20 -3.15
N ALA A 294 28.30 20.98 -3.71
CA ALA A 294 27.93 19.73 -4.37
C ALA A 294 28.77 19.48 -5.63
N LYS A 295 29.03 20.52 -6.44
CA LYS A 295 29.87 20.42 -7.63
C LYS A 295 31.33 20.10 -7.29
N LYS A 296 31.85 20.65 -6.19
CA LYS A 296 33.19 20.30 -5.68
C LYS A 296 33.24 18.85 -5.20
N ALA A 297 32.27 18.42 -4.38
CA ALA A 297 32.22 17.04 -3.91
C ALA A 297 32.09 16.02 -5.05
N LEU A 298 31.39 16.36 -6.13
CA LEU A 298 31.29 15.51 -7.31
C LEU A 298 32.62 15.41 -8.06
N LYS A 299 33.39 16.51 -8.13
CA LYS A 299 34.74 16.52 -8.73
C LYS A 299 35.72 15.69 -7.89
N ASP A 300 35.67 15.84 -6.57
CA ASP A 300 36.51 15.07 -5.64
C ASP A 300 36.19 13.56 -5.67
N ILE A 301 34.95 13.16 -5.99
CA ILE A 301 34.56 11.76 -6.20
C ILE A 301 35.09 11.24 -7.54
N ALA A 302 34.96 12.02 -8.62
CA ALA A 302 35.47 11.63 -9.93
C ALA A 302 36.99 11.46 -9.92
N GLU A 303 37.73 12.36 -9.27
CA GLU A 303 39.19 12.26 -9.12
C GLU A 303 39.60 11.04 -8.29
N ARG A 304 38.79 10.63 -7.30
CA ARG A 304 39.03 9.38 -6.54
C ARG A 304 38.76 8.12 -7.36
N GLU A 305 37.76 8.14 -8.22
CA GLU A 305 37.49 7.00 -9.12
C GLU A 305 38.59 6.86 -10.17
N GLU A 306 39.12 7.97 -10.70
CA GLU A 306 40.24 7.97 -11.65
C GLU A 306 41.53 7.45 -11.00
N GLN A 307 41.86 7.90 -9.79
CA GLN A 307 43.01 7.39 -9.02
C GLN A 307 42.86 5.91 -8.62
N ALA A 308 41.63 5.44 -8.35
CA ALA A 308 41.38 4.03 -8.06
C ALA A 308 41.52 3.14 -9.30
N LEU A 309 41.20 3.66 -10.50
CA LEU A 309 41.41 2.98 -11.77
C LEU A 309 42.89 2.91 -12.13
N GLU A 310 43.66 3.98 -11.92
CA GLU A 310 45.12 3.97 -12.12
C GLU A 310 45.83 3.02 -11.13
N ALA A 311 45.39 2.98 -9.86
CA ALA A 311 45.93 2.04 -8.87
C ALA A 311 45.61 0.57 -9.23
N ALA A 312 44.40 0.29 -9.75
CA ALA A 312 44.03 -1.05 -10.20
C ALA A 312 44.81 -1.49 -11.45
N GLN A 313 45.18 -0.56 -12.34
CA GLN A 313 46.04 -0.84 -13.49
C GLN A 313 47.50 -1.09 -13.09
N ALA A 314 47.99 -0.43 -12.04
CA ALA A 314 49.35 -0.64 -11.52
C ALA A 314 49.51 -1.95 -10.73
N ASP A 315 48.42 -2.49 -10.14
CA ASP A 315 48.44 -3.80 -9.46
C ASP A 315 48.39 -4.98 -10.46
N ASP A 316 47.77 -4.80 -11.64
CA ASP A 316 47.74 -5.81 -12.71
C ASP A 316 49.11 -5.97 -13.40
N GLU A 317 49.88 -4.88 -13.52
CA GLU A 317 51.27 -4.91 -14.01
C GLU A 317 52.25 -5.57 -13.01
N LYS A 318 51.93 -5.62 -11.71
CA LYS A 318 52.78 -6.26 -10.70
C LYS A 318 52.49 -7.75 -10.53
N GLN A 319 51.29 -8.22 -10.82
CA GLN A 319 50.98 -9.67 -10.83
C GLN A 319 51.47 -10.38 -12.09
N GLY A 320 51.69 -9.66 -13.20
CA GLY A 320 52.27 -10.23 -14.43
C GLY A 320 53.80 -10.43 -14.41
N ALA A 321 54.50 -10.06 -13.33
CA ALA A 321 55.96 -10.07 -13.26
C ALA A 321 56.56 -11.06 -12.23
N GLU A 322 55.75 -11.91 -11.60
CA GLU A 322 56.21 -12.93 -10.62
C GLU A 322 55.90 -14.39 -11.01
N GLU A 323 55.44 -14.66 -12.24
CA GLU A 323 55.40 -16.01 -12.82
C GLU A 323 56.17 -16.02 -14.16
N GLY A 324 57.50 -16.08 -14.06
CA GLY A 324 58.41 -16.28 -15.19
C GLY A 324 59.82 -16.60 -14.69
N ASP A 325 60.37 -17.70 -15.21
CA ASP A 325 61.72 -18.28 -15.03
C ASP A 325 61.94 -19.10 -13.73
N ASP A 326 62.36 -20.38 -13.72
CA ASP A 326 62.83 -21.35 -14.72
C ASP A 326 62.83 -22.74 -14.05
N ASP A 327 62.66 -23.84 -14.79
CA ASP A 327 63.76 -24.81 -15.06
C ASP A 327 63.26 -26.07 -15.80
N GLU A 328 64.02 -26.43 -16.82
CA GLU A 328 63.86 -27.53 -17.77
C GLU A 328 64.25 -28.89 -17.15
N GLY A 329 63.80 -30.00 -17.74
CA GLY A 329 64.44 -31.30 -17.48
C GLY A 329 63.67 -32.58 -17.79
N ASP A 330 63.43 -32.81 -19.09
CA ASP A 330 63.70 -34.07 -19.80
C ASP A 330 62.84 -35.37 -19.61
N GLU A 331 62.86 -36.13 -20.72
CA GLU A 331 62.48 -37.55 -20.94
C GLU A 331 61.03 -37.90 -21.36
N ASP A 332 60.88 -37.98 -22.68
CA ASP A 332 60.50 -39.18 -23.45
C ASP A 332 59.15 -39.92 -23.24
N ASN A 333 58.47 -40.02 -24.38
CA ASN A 333 57.79 -41.18 -24.96
C ASN A 333 56.29 -41.45 -24.73
N GLU A 334 55.68 -41.77 -25.87
CA GLU A 334 54.53 -42.66 -26.10
C GLU A 334 53.09 -42.08 -26.10
N ASP A 335 52.68 -41.77 -27.33
CA ASP A 335 51.59 -42.43 -28.06
C ASP A 335 50.10 -42.25 -27.68
N ASN A 336 49.37 -41.84 -28.72
CA ASN A 336 47.97 -42.09 -29.14
C ASN A 336 47.11 -40.81 -29.19
N GLU A 337 46.77 -40.31 -30.40
CA GLU A 337 45.65 -40.78 -31.26
C GLU A 337 44.31 -40.60 -30.51
N ASP A 338 43.32 -39.80 -30.93
CA ASP A 338 42.86 -39.49 -32.27
C ASP A 338 41.97 -38.24 -32.33
N ASN A 339 41.90 -37.72 -33.55
CA ASN A 339 41.04 -36.65 -34.06
C ASN A 339 39.59 -37.11 -34.34
N GLU A 340 38.70 -36.11 -34.32
CA GLU A 340 37.57 -35.90 -35.25
C GLU A 340 36.43 -36.93 -35.35
N ASP A 341 35.26 -36.49 -34.87
CA ASP A 341 34.01 -36.36 -35.62
C ASP A 341 33.88 -37.14 -36.95
N ASN A 342 32.94 -38.08 -36.99
CA ASN A 342 32.11 -38.27 -38.19
C ASN A 342 30.73 -38.88 -37.87
N GLU A 343 29.75 -38.35 -38.59
CA GLU A 343 28.33 -38.71 -38.61
C GLU A 343 28.06 -40.04 -39.34
N ASP A 344 26.84 -40.55 -39.10
CA ASP A 344 25.98 -41.37 -39.98
C ASP A 344 25.94 -42.92 -39.93
N ASN A 345 24.67 -43.39 -39.84
CA ASN A 345 24.06 -44.70 -40.11
C ASN A 345 24.50 -45.88 -39.22
N GLU A 346 23.61 -46.68 -38.61
CA GLU A 346 22.34 -47.26 -39.08
C GLU A 346 21.51 -47.77 -37.88
#